data_AF-A0A940P9Z9-F1
#
_entry.id   AF-A0A940P9Z9-F1
#
_cell.length_a   1.000
_cell.length_b   1.000
_cell.length_c   1.000
_cell.angle_alpha   90.00
_cell.angle_beta   90.00
_cell.angle_gamma   90.00
#
_symmetry.space_group_name_H-M   'P 1'
#
loop_
_entity.id
_entity.type
_entity.pdbx_description
1 polymer ?
#
loop_
_entity_poly.entity_id
_entity_poly.type
_entity_poly.pdbx_seq_one_letter_code
_entity_poly.pdbx_strand_id
1 'polypeptide(L)'
;MLSLEKREAAFVGITRERYTDTFTVFSAVQRILDAESGIHIRPKEPGFDTGRARKIGHSLEDRTVPDSTIERRARSATENFCMSHHDDCMRVNAEFRARAGLQSYAIRDVSAKCCDWCADVSGKYPANETPAGFWGRHDNCKCSILYESKRSGRQLLRGTSKKWEVVPENAGAEPLVRLTKEQAQALQEKHGTVVLTKEQALALQAVHGLTYGRKPAIIKNIELPPETDQIRSMSAETKQLISEAFDKIMGMYEVHLDQLTTEPIYKEDGKTIAKTVPFQFQPRRGKAGELIKCIVINSGYDFMDSQAELQKRIMRNFNKGALASNSIDGLIAHEIAHVITFQDIVTYGGYLVENRIISERVVEGISTYADIMNDGAECIAEAFAARICGLPISEEAQALLDEFIERKRKHG
;
A
#
# COMPACT_ATOMS: atom_id res chain seq x y z
N MET A 1 -29.94 6.06 6.60
CA MET A 1 -29.42 7.13 5.71
C MET A 1 -28.25 7.80 6.40
N LEU A 2 -27.11 7.95 5.72
CA LEU A 2 -26.01 8.80 6.20
C LEU A 2 -26.51 10.24 6.39
N SER A 3 -26.06 10.91 7.46
CA SER A 3 -26.37 12.34 7.66
C SER A 3 -25.79 13.16 6.51
N LEU A 4 -26.47 14.25 6.15
CA LEU A 4 -26.09 15.09 5.00
C LEU A 4 -24.65 15.57 5.10
N GLU A 5 -24.21 16.03 6.28
CA GLU A 5 -22.84 16.49 6.58
C GLU A 5 -21.75 15.40 6.47
N LYS A 6 -22.15 14.12 6.36
CA LYS A 6 -21.25 12.97 6.19
C LYS A 6 -21.20 12.48 4.75
N ARG A 7 -22.04 13.01 3.83
CA ARG A 7 -22.10 12.55 2.44
C ARG A 7 -20.85 12.95 1.65
N GLU A 8 -20.31 14.16 1.82
CA GLU A 8 -19.03 14.54 1.20
C GLU A 8 -17.89 13.62 1.68
N ALA A 9 -17.73 13.47 2.99
CA ALA A 9 -16.66 12.65 3.56
C ALA A 9 -16.76 11.18 3.12
N ALA A 10 -17.97 10.61 3.12
CA ALA A 10 -18.22 9.26 2.63
C ALA A 10 -17.89 9.11 1.14
N PHE A 11 -18.29 10.08 0.31
CA PHE A 11 -17.99 10.07 -1.12
C PHE A 11 -16.48 10.13 -1.37
N VAL A 12 -15.75 10.99 -0.66
CA VAL A 12 -14.28 11.09 -0.76
C VAL A 12 -13.60 9.80 -0.31
N GLY A 13 -14.10 9.15 0.75
CA GLY A 13 -13.59 7.86 1.22
C GLY A 13 -13.79 6.76 0.18
N ILE A 14 -15.02 6.60 -0.31
CA ILE A 14 -15.38 5.58 -1.30
C ILE A 14 -14.61 5.80 -2.62
N THR A 15 -14.53 7.04 -3.11
CA THR A 15 -13.80 7.32 -4.35
C THR A 15 -12.30 7.07 -4.20
N ARG A 16 -11.71 7.30 -3.03
CA ARG A 16 -10.31 6.97 -2.74
C ARG A 16 -10.08 5.46 -2.68
N GLU A 17 -11.01 4.71 -2.09
CA GLU A 17 -10.95 3.25 -2.10
C GLU A 17 -11.02 2.72 -3.54
N ARG A 18 -12.00 3.17 -4.33
CA ARG A 18 -12.14 2.79 -5.74
C ARG A 18 -10.94 3.21 -6.61
N TYR A 19 -10.33 4.33 -6.27
CA TYR A 19 -9.07 4.77 -6.86
C TYR A 19 -7.98 3.72 -6.62
N THR A 20 -7.79 3.33 -5.36
CA THR A 20 -6.82 2.30 -4.96
C THR A 20 -7.08 0.94 -5.65
N ASP A 21 -8.34 0.52 -5.74
CA ASP A 21 -8.74 -0.72 -6.42
C ASP A 21 -8.39 -0.68 -7.91
N THR A 22 -8.69 0.43 -8.58
CA THR A 22 -8.42 0.61 -10.02
C THR A 22 -6.92 0.52 -10.29
N PHE A 23 -6.09 1.18 -9.47
CA PHE A 23 -4.64 1.08 -9.60
C PHE A 23 -4.13 -0.33 -9.30
N THR A 24 -4.74 -1.05 -8.35
CA THR A 24 -4.38 -2.43 -8.01
C THR A 24 -4.57 -3.35 -9.22
N VAL A 25 -5.73 -3.26 -9.88
CA VAL A 25 -6.04 -4.03 -11.10
C VAL A 25 -5.12 -3.61 -12.25
N PHE A 26 -4.95 -2.31 -12.49
CA PHE A 26 -4.05 -1.81 -13.53
C PHE A 26 -2.61 -2.31 -13.32
N SER A 27 -2.11 -2.21 -12.09
CA SER A 27 -0.76 -2.64 -11.72
C SER A 27 -0.58 -4.14 -11.95
N ALA A 28 -1.57 -4.97 -11.63
CA ALA A 28 -1.58 -6.40 -11.96
C ALA A 28 -1.38 -6.69 -13.43
N VAL A 29 -2.27 -6.16 -14.25
CA VAL A 29 -2.23 -6.38 -15.70
C VAL A 29 -0.90 -5.89 -16.26
N GLN A 30 -0.48 -4.68 -15.90
CA GLN A 30 0.72 -4.08 -16.46
C GLN A 30 1.98 -4.90 -16.16
N ARG A 31 2.06 -5.48 -14.97
CA ARG A 31 3.23 -6.23 -14.56
C ARG A 31 3.35 -7.55 -15.30
N ILE A 32 2.23 -8.22 -15.54
CA ILE A 32 2.18 -9.44 -16.35
C ILE A 32 2.70 -9.13 -17.75
N LEU A 33 2.17 -8.07 -18.39
CA LEU A 33 2.61 -7.63 -19.71
C LEU A 33 4.10 -7.24 -19.74
N ASP A 34 4.57 -6.52 -18.72
CA ASP A 34 5.97 -6.14 -18.59
C ASP A 34 6.86 -7.38 -18.46
N ALA A 35 6.50 -8.35 -17.63
CA ALA A 35 7.28 -9.57 -17.43
C ALA A 35 7.35 -10.45 -18.68
N GLU A 36 6.25 -10.61 -19.41
CA GLU A 36 6.22 -11.28 -20.72
C GLU A 36 7.16 -10.60 -21.73
N SER A 37 7.30 -9.28 -21.62
CA SER A 37 8.20 -8.47 -22.45
C SER A 37 9.62 -8.35 -21.86
N GLY A 38 9.92 -9.03 -20.75
CA GLY A 38 11.17 -8.92 -20.01
C GLY A 38 11.44 -7.53 -19.42
N ILE A 39 10.43 -6.67 -19.30
CA ILE A 39 10.54 -5.34 -18.72
C ILE A 39 10.39 -5.47 -17.20
N HIS A 40 11.31 -4.87 -16.45
CA HIS A 40 11.31 -4.91 -14.97
C HIS A 40 11.07 -3.52 -14.39
N ILE A 41 9.98 -2.88 -14.83
CA ILE A 41 9.62 -1.52 -14.43
C ILE A 41 8.36 -1.56 -13.56
N ARG A 42 8.41 -0.91 -12.40
CA ARG A 42 7.26 -0.81 -11.51
C ARG A 42 6.22 0.18 -12.08
N PRO A 43 4.93 -0.19 -12.15
CA PRO A 43 3.87 0.74 -12.47
C PRO A 43 3.86 1.94 -11.52
N LYS A 44 3.53 3.11 -12.05
CA LYS A 44 3.46 4.38 -11.32
C LYS A 44 2.02 4.72 -11.00
N GLU A 45 1.74 4.98 -9.73
CA GLU A 45 0.42 5.41 -9.27
C GLU A 45 0.24 6.91 -9.55
N PRO A 46 -0.83 7.31 -10.26
CA PRO A 46 -1.16 8.72 -10.40
C PRO A 46 -1.64 9.31 -9.06
N GLY A 47 -1.52 10.63 -8.88
CA GLY A 47 -1.97 11.30 -7.66
C GLY A 47 -3.49 11.46 -7.57
N PHE A 48 -4.09 11.19 -6.40
CA PHE A 48 -5.53 11.36 -6.16
C PHE A 48 -5.94 12.83 -6.06
N ASP A 49 -6.84 13.28 -6.94
CA ASP A 49 -7.39 14.64 -6.91
C ASP A 49 -8.46 14.80 -5.82
N THR A 50 -7.99 15.13 -4.61
CA THR A 50 -8.85 15.42 -3.45
C THR A 50 -9.79 16.60 -3.70
N GLY A 51 -9.36 17.60 -4.47
CA GLY A 51 -10.14 18.79 -4.74
C GLY A 51 -11.37 18.48 -5.59
N ARG A 52 -11.19 17.69 -6.65
CA ARG A 52 -12.30 17.20 -7.48
C ARG A 52 -13.25 16.30 -6.70
N ALA A 53 -12.73 15.40 -5.88
CA ALA A 53 -13.55 14.50 -5.05
C ALA A 53 -14.43 15.29 -4.06
N ARG A 54 -13.87 16.31 -3.38
CA ARG A 54 -14.63 17.18 -2.47
C ARG A 54 -15.70 17.99 -3.18
N LYS A 55 -15.39 18.61 -4.33
CA LYS A 55 -16.37 19.37 -5.12
C LYS A 55 -17.58 18.51 -5.51
N ILE A 56 -17.33 17.27 -5.91
CA ILE A 56 -18.39 16.31 -6.22
C ILE A 56 -19.15 15.93 -4.94
N GLY A 57 -18.44 15.58 -3.86
CA GLY A 57 -19.05 15.22 -2.58
C GLY A 57 -19.97 16.31 -2.03
N HIS A 58 -19.53 17.56 -2.05
CA HIS A 58 -20.32 18.74 -1.66
C HIS A 58 -21.61 18.89 -2.50
N SER A 59 -21.56 18.54 -3.80
CA SER A 59 -22.77 18.59 -4.65
C SER A 59 -23.85 17.55 -4.27
N LEU A 60 -23.49 16.54 -3.46
CA LEU A 60 -24.40 15.51 -2.96
C LEU A 60 -25.11 15.93 -1.66
N GLU A 61 -24.72 17.07 -1.09
CA GLU A 61 -25.32 17.69 0.10
C GLU A 61 -26.43 18.70 -0.25
N ASP A 62 -26.71 18.87 -1.54
CA ASP A 62 -27.73 19.79 -2.04
C ASP A 62 -29.14 19.39 -1.59
N ARG A 63 -29.75 20.23 -0.74
CA ARG A 63 -31.07 20.04 -0.15
C ARG A 63 -32.23 20.45 -1.07
N THR A 64 -31.92 21.07 -2.21
CA THR A 64 -32.93 21.62 -3.13
C THR A 64 -33.42 20.61 -4.16
N VAL A 65 -32.75 19.46 -4.27
CA VAL A 65 -33.06 18.41 -5.24
C VAL A 65 -33.57 17.14 -4.56
N PRO A 66 -34.45 16.36 -5.22
CA PRO A 66 -34.92 15.09 -4.68
C PRO A 66 -33.77 14.09 -4.47
N ASP A 67 -33.88 13.22 -3.47
CA ASP A 67 -32.86 12.20 -3.16
C ASP A 67 -32.55 11.29 -4.37
N SER A 68 -33.55 10.95 -5.20
CA SER A 68 -33.34 10.17 -6.43
C SER A 68 -32.39 10.86 -7.43
N THR A 69 -32.35 12.19 -7.43
CA THR A 69 -31.42 12.97 -8.24
C THR A 69 -30.01 12.94 -7.65
N ILE A 70 -29.89 13.00 -6.31
CA ILE A 70 -28.61 12.86 -5.60
C ILE A 70 -28.00 11.48 -5.85
N GLU A 71 -28.81 10.41 -5.77
CA GLU A 71 -28.36 9.04 -6.06
C GLU A 71 -27.82 8.90 -7.49
N ARG A 72 -28.55 9.46 -8.48
CA ARG A 72 -28.10 9.46 -9.88
C ARG A 72 -26.81 10.25 -10.06
N ARG A 73 -26.68 11.42 -9.42
CA ARG A 73 -25.45 12.24 -9.42
C ARG A 73 -24.28 11.47 -8.82
N ALA A 74 -24.48 10.84 -7.67
CA ALA A 74 -23.46 10.04 -6.99
C ALA A 74 -22.96 8.89 -7.87
N ARG A 75 -23.88 8.14 -8.51
CA ARG A 75 -23.53 7.04 -9.42
C ARG A 75 -22.69 7.51 -10.60
N SER A 76 -23.22 8.48 -11.35
CA SER A 76 -22.54 9.00 -12.55
C SER A 76 -21.20 9.65 -12.21
N ALA A 77 -21.12 10.38 -11.10
CA ALA A 77 -19.87 10.99 -10.68
C ALA A 77 -18.83 9.96 -10.24
N THR A 78 -19.25 8.86 -9.59
CA THR A 78 -18.36 7.75 -9.24
C THR A 78 -17.82 7.06 -10.49
N GLU A 79 -18.68 6.74 -11.46
CA GLU A 79 -18.29 6.13 -12.74
C GLU A 79 -17.27 6.99 -13.49
N ASN A 80 -17.57 8.29 -13.65
CA ASN A 80 -16.69 9.24 -14.31
C ASN A 80 -15.35 9.41 -13.58
N PHE A 81 -15.35 9.37 -12.24
CA PHE A 81 -14.14 9.48 -11.44
C PHE A 81 -13.24 8.24 -11.60
N CYS A 82 -13.80 7.03 -11.54
CA CYS A 82 -13.06 5.80 -11.76
C CYS A 82 -12.49 5.72 -13.19
N MET A 83 -13.27 6.10 -14.20
CA MET A 83 -12.79 6.15 -15.58
C MET A 83 -11.65 7.15 -15.76
N SER A 84 -11.75 8.34 -15.16
CA SER A 84 -10.69 9.34 -15.20
C SER A 84 -9.40 8.82 -14.57
N HIS A 85 -9.51 8.12 -13.45
CA HIS A 85 -8.34 7.57 -12.78
C HIS A 85 -7.69 6.42 -13.56
N HIS A 86 -8.49 5.56 -14.19
CA HIS A 86 -7.98 4.55 -15.12
C HIS A 86 -7.14 5.21 -16.22
N ASP A 87 -7.64 6.28 -16.84
CA ASP A 87 -6.89 6.99 -17.88
C ASP A 87 -5.63 7.67 -17.35
N ASP A 88 -5.67 8.22 -16.13
CA ASP A 88 -4.47 8.75 -15.47
C ASP A 88 -3.42 7.67 -15.24
N CYS A 89 -3.84 6.44 -14.88
CA CYS A 89 -2.94 5.29 -14.79
C CYS A 89 -2.30 5.02 -16.15
N MET A 90 -3.08 4.98 -17.23
CA MET A 90 -2.61 4.78 -18.59
C MET A 90 -1.59 5.86 -19.00
N ARG A 91 -1.95 7.13 -18.82
CA ARG A 91 -1.12 8.29 -19.18
C ARG A 91 0.22 8.28 -18.45
N VAL A 92 0.18 8.26 -17.12
CA VAL A 92 1.40 8.34 -16.29
C VAL A 92 2.35 7.19 -16.61
N ASN A 93 1.83 5.99 -16.86
CA ASN A 93 2.65 4.82 -17.14
C ASN A 93 3.18 4.77 -18.56
N ALA A 94 2.42 5.22 -19.55
CA ALA A 94 2.87 5.34 -20.93
C ALA A 94 3.96 6.42 -21.06
N GLU A 95 3.73 7.61 -20.52
CA GLU A 95 4.72 8.70 -20.49
C GLU A 95 5.98 8.33 -19.71
N PHE A 96 5.84 7.63 -18.59
CA PHE A 96 6.98 7.16 -17.80
C PHE A 96 7.83 6.15 -18.56
N ARG A 97 7.20 5.19 -19.26
CA ARG A 97 7.90 4.17 -20.04
C ARG A 97 8.56 4.76 -21.29
N ALA A 98 7.89 5.69 -21.97
CA ALA A 98 8.50 6.46 -23.06
C ALA A 98 9.76 7.20 -22.59
N ARG A 99 9.68 7.91 -21.45
CA ARG A 99 10.85 8.57 -20.85
C ARG A 99 11.95 7.61 -20.40
N ALA A 100 11.59 6.38 -20.03
CA ALA A 100 12.54 5.31 -19.72
C ALA A 100 13.17 4.69 -20.99
N GLY A 101 12.86 5.22 -22.18
CA GLY A 101 13.40 4.78 -23.46
C GLY A 101 12.70 3.56 -24.03
N LEU A 102 11.52 3.16 -23.53
CA LEU A 102 10.72 2.10 -24.14
C LEU A 102 9.90 2.64 -25.31
N GLN A 103 9.62 1.79 -26.29
CA GLN A 103 8.66 2.13 -27.34
C GLN A 103 7.26 2.04 -26.78
N SER A 104 6.71 3.18 -26.34
CA SER A 104 5.38 3.25 -25.73
C SER A 104 4.41 4.03 -26.60
N TYR A 105 3.25 3.43 -26.86
CA TYR A 105 2.17 3.99 -27.67
C TYR A 105 0.89 4.12 -26.85
N ALA A 106 0.20 5.25 -26.99
CA ALA A 106 -1.14 5.45 -26.49
C ALA A 106 -2.14 5.22 -27.63
N ILE A 107 -3.17 4.43 -27.36
CA ILE A 107 -4.19 4.02 -28.35
C ILE A 107 -5.55 4.44 -27.81
N ARG A 108 -6.28 5.25 -28.58
CA ARG A 108 -7.67 5.59 -28.26
C ARG A 108 -8.60 4.78 -29.15
N ASP A 109 -9.28 3.82 -28.52
CA ASP A 109 -10.23 2.91 -29.12
C ASP A 109 -11.66 3.49 -29.07
N VAL A 110 -12.31 3.51 -30.24
CA VAL A 110 -13.65 4.07 -30.47
C VAL A 110 -14.67 3.01 -30.91
N SER A 111 -14.35 1.73 -30.72
CA SER A 111 -15.23 0.57 -30.98
C SER A 111 -16.56 0.63 -30.22
N ALA A 112 -16.57 1.22 -29.02
CA ALA A 112 -17.77 1.43 -28.21
C ALA A 112 -18.53 2.71 -28.61
N LYS A 113 -19.69 2.97 -27.96
CA LYS A 113 -20.51 4.18 -28.20
C LYS A 113 -19.71 5.46 -27.93
N CYS A 114 -19.14 6.03 -28.99
CA CYS A 114 -18.19 7.13 -28.98
C CYS A 114 -18.79 8.41 -29.60
N CYS A 115 -18.44 9.58 -29.06
CA CYS A 115 -18.81 10.87 -29.65
C CYS A 115 -17.84 11.29 -30.78
N ASP A 116 -18.25 12.26 -31.59
CA ASP A 116 -17.51 12.69 -32.78
C ASP A 116 -16.12 13.25 -32.46
N TRP A 117 -16.00 14.03 -31.39
CA TRP A 117 -14.70 14.57 -30.96
C TRP A 117 -13.72 13.48 -30.52
N CYS A 118 -14.19 12.50 -29.72
CA CYS A 118 -13.36 11.36 -29.32
C CYS A 118 -12.96 10.49 -30.53
N ALA A 119 -13.80 10.44 -31.57
CA ALA A 119 -13.48 9.81 -32.83
C ALA A 119 -12.49 10.63 -33.66
N ASP A 120 -12.42 11.95 -33.47
CA ASP A 120 -11.48 12.83 -34.14
C ASP A 120 -10.05 12.67 -33.63
N VAL A 121 -9.90 12.62 -32.30
CA VAL A 121 -8.60 12.41 -31.63
C VAL A 121 -8.23 10.92 -31.48
N SER A 122 -8.94 10.01 -32.15
CA SER A 122 -8.68 8.57 -32.08
C SER A 122 -7.41 8.17 -32.86
N GLY A 123 -6.84 7.01 -32.54
CA GLY A 123 -5.65 6.48 -33.21
C GLY A 123 -4.57 6.01 -32.26
N LYS A 124 -3.46 5.55 -32.85
CA LYS A 124 -2.24 5.11 -32.15
C LYS A 124 -1.17 6.18 -32.28
N TYR A 125 -0.70 6.70 -31.15
CA TYR A 125 0.29 7.78 -31.06
C TYR A 125 1.45 7.37 -30.16
N PRO A 126 2.68 7.90 -30.35
CA PRO A 126 3.73 7.77 -29.36
C PRO A 126 3.25 8.45 -28.07
N ALA A 127 3.53 7.84 -26.91
CA ALA A 127 2.95 8.30 -25.65
C ALA A 127 3.36 9.74 -25.26
N ASN A 128 4.49 10.22 -25.78
CA ASN A 128 5.01 11.59 -25.61
C ASN A 128 4.54 12.57 -26.71
N GLU A 129 3.85 12.10 -27.74
CA GLU A 129 3.45 12.88 -28.93
C GLU A 129 1.95 12.75 -29.22
N THR A 130 1.13 12.60 -28.17
CA THR A 130 -0.32 12.52 -28.32
C THR A 130 -0.94 13.88 -28.69
N PRO A 131 -1.97 13.93 -29.55
CA PRO A 131 -2.69 15.17 -29.87
C PRO A 131 -3.26 15.87 -28.64
N ALA A 132 -3.44 17.19 -28.73
CA ALA A 132 -4.10 17.97 -27.67
C ALA A 132 -5.52 17.43 -27.41
N GLY A 133 -5.85 17.18 -26.14
CA GLY A 133 -7.12 16.59 -25.75
C GLY A 133 -7.22 15.07 -25.88
N PHE A 134 -6.18 14.37 -26.35
CA PHE A 134 -6.17 12.91 -26.46
C PHE A 134 -6.50 12.20 -25.13
N TRP A 135 -6.04 12.72 -24.00
CA TRP A 135 -6.32 12.17 -22.67
C TRP A 135 -7.63 12.68 -22.04
N GLY A 136 -8.32 13.60 -22.71
CA GLY A 136 -9.59 14.14 -22.24
C GLY A 136 -10.78 13.24 -22.60
N ARG A 137 -11.81 13.23 -21.75
CA ARG A 137 -13.09 12.54 -22.02
C ARG A 137 -14.25 13.54 -22.04
N HIS A 138 -15.25 13.23 -22.87
CA HIS A 138 -16.56 13.84 -22.79
C HIS A 138 -17.50 13.00 -21.93
N ASP A 139 -18.47 13.67 -21.30
CA ASP A 139 -19.49 13.04 -20.48
C ASP A 139 -20.21 11.91 -21.24
N ASN A 140 -20.37 10.76 -20.58
CA ASN A 140 -21.02 9.56 -21.11
C ASN A 140 -20.38 8.91 -22.36
N CYS A 141 -19.19 9.33 -22.78
CA CYS A 141 -18.48 8.69 -23.89
C CYS A 141 -17.81 7.38 -23.44
N LYS A 142 -18.09 6.28 -24.16
CA LYS A 142 -17.64 4.92 -23.80
C LYS A 142 -16.36 4.47 -24.51
N CYS A 143 -15.61 5.38 -25.15
CA CYS A 143 -14.33 5.05 -25.78
C CYS A 143 -13.32 4.48 -24.77
N SER A 144 -12.35 3.70 -25.19
CA SER A 144 -11.32 3.14 -24.31
C SER A 144 -9.98 3.77 -24.63
N ILE A 145 -9.14 3.97 -23.61
CA ILE A 145 -7.74 4.35 -23.81
C ILE A 145 -6.90 3.16 -23.34
N LEU A 146 -6.05 2.69 -24.24
CA LEU A 146 -5.13 1.59 -24.06
C LEU A 146 -3.72 2.13 -24.21
N TYR A 147 -2.73 1.44 -23.66
CA TYR A 147 -1.35 1.71 -24.03
C TYR A 147 -0.58 0.42 -24.26
N GLU A 148 0.34 0.47 -25.22
CA GLU A 148 1.28 -0.60 -25.53
C GLU A 148 2.69 -0.13 -25.17
N SER A 149 3.53 -1.02 -24.66
CA SER A 149 4.94 -0.74 -24.40
C SER A 149 5.80 -1.95 -24.78
N LYS A 150 6.86 -1.73 -25.56
CA LYS A 150 7.82 -2.74 -25.96
C LYS A 150 9.24 -2.28 -25.67
N ARG A 151 10.17 -3.23 -25.49
CA ARG A 151 11.61 -2.91 -25.40
C ARG A 151 12.05 -2.20 -26.68
N SER A 152 12.70 -1.04 -26.52
CA SER A 152 13.46 -0.41 -27.61
C SER A 152 14.70 -1.26 -27.94
N GLY A 153 15.29 -1.03 -29.12
CA GLY A 153 16.33 -1.88 -29.73
C GLY A 153 17.51 -2.29 -28.83
N ARG A 154 18.24 -3.34 -29.26
CA ARG A 154 19.36 -3.94 -28.52
C ARG A 154 20.67 -3.15 -28.71
N GLN A 155 21.47 -3.03 -27.65
CA GLN A 155 22.89 -2.64 -27.74
C GLN A 155 23.76 -3.90 -27.80
N LEU A 156 24.79 -3.88 -28.65
CA LEU A 156 25.66 -5.03 -28.89
C LEU A 156 27.13 -4.57 -28.79
N LEU A 157 27.84 -5.01 -27.75
CA LEU A 157 29.28 -4.76 -27.59
C LEU A 157 30.05 -6.01 -28.04
N ARG A 158 30.73 -5.97 -29.21
CA ARG A 158 31.61 -7.05 -29.68
C ARG A 158 33.07 -6.60 -29.68
N GLY A 159 33.90 -7.21 -28.83
CA GLY A 159 35.37 -7.23 -28.94
C GLY A 159 36.09 -5.87 -28.95
N THR A 160 37.36 -5.89 -29.35
CA THR A 160 38.32 -4.76 -29.33
C THR A 160 38.02 -3.61 -30.30
N SER A 161 36.99 -3.72 -31.14
CA SER A 161 36.50 -2.60 -31.94
C SER A 161 35.37 -1.89 -31.21
N LYS A 162 35.68 -0.75 -30.55
CA LYS A 162 34.68 0.17 -29.99
C LYS A 162 33.90 0.87 -31.12
N LYS A 163 32.97 0.16 -31.78
CA LYS A 163 32.00 0.76 -32.70
C LYS A 163 30.64 0.84 -32.04
N TRP A 164 30.03 2.01 -32.15
CA TRP A 164 28.72 2.35 -31.60
C TRP A 164 27.68 2.27 -32.72
N GLU A 165 26.71 1.38 -32.62
CA GLU A 165 25.49 1.46 -33.43
C GLU A 165 24.37 2.02 -32.55
N VAL A 166 24.00 3.27 -32.82
CA VAL A 166 22.79 3.88 -32.25
C VAL A 166 21.64 3.46 -33.14
N VAL A 167 20.76 2.62 -32.61
CA VAL A 167 19.49 2.31 -33.26
C VAL A 167 18.67 3.62 -33.31
N PRO A 168 18.12 4.04 -34.47
CA PRO A 168 17.33 5.27 -34.58
C PRO A 168 16.17 5.29 -33.57
N GLU A 169 15.80 6.48 -33.10
CA GLU A 169 14.72 6.71 -32.11
C GLU A 169 13.39 6.04 -32.52
N ASN A 170 13.17 5.88 -33.84
CA ASN A 170 11.96 5.31 -34.44
C ASN A 170 12.13 3.89 -35.01
N ALA A 171 13.24 3.20 -34.73
CA ALA A 171 13.47 1.88 -35.31
C ALA A 171 12.48 0.84 -34.74
N GLY A 172 11.44 0.51 -35.52
CA GLY A 172 10.34 -0.35 -35.10
C GLY A 172 9.06 0.38 -34.70
N ALA A 173 9.02 1.71 -34.83
CA ALA A 173 7.77 2.45 -34.76
C ALA A 173 6.96 2.21 -36.03
N GLU A 174 5.84 1.48 -35.90
CA GLU A 174 4.84 1.42 -36.97
C GLU A 174 4.38 2.84 -37.30
N PRO A 175 4.05 3.14 -38.58
CA PRO A 175 3.46 4.42 -38.94
C PRO A 175 2.25 4.73 -38.05
N LEU A 176 2.03 6.01 -37.74
CA LEU A 176 0.86 6.43 -36.99
C LEU A 176 -0.40 6.12 -37.83
N VAL A 177 -1.12 5.07 -37.45
CA VAL A 177 -2.37 4.67 -38.13
C VAL A 177 -3.56 5.08 -37.27
N ARG A 178 -4.45 5.88 -37.86
CA ARG A 178 -5.80 6.10 -37.34
C ARG A 178 -6.65 4.89 -37.72
N LEU A 179 -7.13 4.15 -36.72
CA LEU A 179 -8.00 2.99 -36.94
C LEU A 179 -9.42 3.45 -37.30
N THR A 180 -10.06 2.77 -38.25
CA THR A 180 -11.51 2.92 -38.49
C THR A 180 -12.31 2.21 -37.39
N LYS A 181 -13.61 2.51 -37.28
CA LYS A 181 -14.51 1.87 -36.31
C LYS A 181 -14.54 0.35 -36.48
N GLU A 182 -14.55 -0.13 -37.73
CA GLU A 182 -14.58 -1.54 -38.09
C GLU A 182 -13.27 -2.24 -37.72
N GLN A 183 -12.13 -1.58 -37.95
CA GLN A 183 -10.80 -2.11 -37.59
C GLN A 183 -10.64 -2.23 -36.08
N ALA A 184 -11.13 -1.24 -35.32
CA ALA A 184 -11.11 -1.27 -33.87
C ALA A 184 -11.98 -2.39 -33.29
N GLN A 185 -13.19 -2.57 -33.84
CA GLN A 185 -14.11 -3.63 -33.42
C GLN A 185 -13.54 -5.04 -33.72
N ALA A 186 -12.95 -5.24 -34.89
CA ALA A 186 -12.31 -6.51 -35.26
C ALA A 186 -11.14 -6.88 -34.32
N LEU A 187 -10.40 -5.88 -33.82
CA LEU A 187 -9.31 -6.10 -32.87
C LEU A 187 -9.83 -6.57 -31.51
N GLN A 188 -10.96 -6.02 -31.06
CA GLN A 188 -11.62 -6.40 -29.81
C GLN A 188 -12.14 -7.86 -29.86
N GLU A 189 -12.79 -8.23 -30.96
CA GLU A 189 -13.32 -9.59 -31.16
C GLU A 189 -12.21 -10.63 -31.23
N LYS A 190 -11.06 -10.29 -31.84
CA LYS A 190 -9.90 -11.17 -31.94
C LYS A 190 -9.24 -11.48 -30.60
N HIS A 191 -9.21 -10.52 -29.67
CA HIS A 191 -8.43 -10.62 -28.44
C HIS A 191 -9.23 -10.99 -27.19
N GLY A 192 -10.58 -10.92 -27.23
CA GLY A 192 -11.46 -11.32 -26.14
C GLY A 192 -11.28 -10.45 -24.88
N THR A 193 -12.22 -9.55 -24.60
CA THR A 193 -12.13 -8.72 -23.38
C THR A 193 -12.43 -9.55 -22.13
N VAL A 194 -11.44 -9.77 -21.29
CA VAL A 194 -11.62 -10.37 -19.95
C VAL A 194 -11.74 -9.24 -18.92
N VAL A 195 -12.86 -9.19 -18.21
CA VAL A 195 -13.06 -8.27 -17.09
C VAL A 195 -12.57 -8.96 -15.82
N LEU A 196 -11.60 -8.35 -15.13
CA LEU A 196 -11.03 -8.89 -13.89
C LEU A 196 -11.56 -8.11 -12.67
N THR A 197 -11.94 -8.83 -11.61
CA THR A 197 -12.09 -8.22 -10.28
C THR A 197 -10.74 -7.94 -9.65
N LYS A 198 -10.71 -7.17 -8.55
CA LYS A 198 -9.51 -6.95 -7.75
C LYS A 198 -8.88 -8.27 -7.28
N GLU A 199 -9.70 -9.18 -6.78
CA GLU A 199 -9.28 -10.49 -6.28
C GLU A 199 -8.69 -11.34 -7.42
N GLN A 200 -9.35 -11.35 -8.59
CA GLN A 200 -8.86 -12.07 -9.77
C GLN A 200 -7.54 -11.49 -10.29
N ALA A 201 -7.39 -10.16 -10.29
CA ALA A 201 -6.16 -9.50 -10.71
C ALA A 201 -4.99 -9.79 -9.75
N LEU A 202 -5.26 -9.83 -8.44
CA LEU A 202 -4.28 -10.22 -7.41
C LEU A 202 -3.89 -11.70 -7.52
N ALA A 203 -4.86 -12.58 -7.77
CA ALA A 203 -4.61 -14.01 -8.00
C ALA A 203 -3.74 -14.24 -9.25
N LEU A 204 -4.03 -13.52 -10.34
CA LEU A 204 -3.26 -13.59 -11.59
C LEU A 204 -1.81 -13.11 -11.38
N GLN A 205 -1.60 -12.02 -10.65
CA GLN A 205 -0.26 -11.58 -10.23
C GLN A 205 0.51 -12.68 -9.48
N ALA A 206 -0.15 -13.39 -8.57
CA ALA A 206 0.45 -14.46 -7.80
C ALA A 206 0.85 -15.65 -8.70
N VAL A 207 0.00 -16.05 -9.65
CA VAL A 207 0.27 -17.13 -10.63
C VAL A 207 1.50 -16.82 -11.48
N HIS A 208 1.66 -15.58 -11.95
CA HIS A 208 2.81 -15.19 -12.78
C HIS A 208 4.09 -14.95 -11.97
N GLY A 209 4.09 -15.15 -10.65
CA GLY A 209 5.26 -14.87 -9.79
C GLY A 209 5.61 -13.37 -9.70
N LEU A 210 4.68 -12.51 -10.12
CA LEU A 210 4.83 -11.07 -10.20
C LEU A 210 4.03 -10.45 -9.06
N THR A 211 4.64 -10.29 -7.88
CA THR A 211 4.16 -9.45 -6.76
C THR A 211 5.05 -8.19 -6.57
N TYR A 212 4.44 -6.98 -6.56
CA TYR A 212 5.05 -5.64 -6.34
C TYR A 212 4.22 -4.89 -5.28
N GLY A 213 3.78 -5.59 -4.25
CA GLY A 213 4.33 -5.24 -2.94
C GLY A 213 5.74 -5.81 -2.90
N ARG A 214 6.56 -5.48 -1.90
CA ARG A 214 7.60 -6.42 -1.45
C ARG A 214 7.03 -7.83 -1.68
N LYS A 215 7.72 -8.76 -2.36
CA LYS A 215 7.46 -10.17 -2.02
C LYS A 215 7.36 -10.10 -0.50
N PRO A 216 6.25 -10.49 0.16
CA PRO A 216 6.39 -10.80 1.55
C PRO A 216 7.48 -11.85 1.47
N ALA A 217 8.69 -11.43 1.83
CA ALA A 217 9.61 -12.39 2.31
C ALA A 217 8.73 -13.06 3.36
N ILE A 218 8.43 -14.33 3.14
CA ILE A 218 8.57 -15.22 4.28
C ILE A 218 9.95 -14.83 4.76
N ILE A 219 10.01 -13.90 5.71
CA ILE A 219 11.26 -13.42 6.26
C ILE A 219 11.70 -14.66 7.02
N LYS A 220 12.44 -15.52 6.32
CA LYS A 220 13.40 -16.36 6.97
C LYS A 220 14.53 -15.39 7.22
N ASN A 221 14.63 -14.95 8.47
CA ASN A 221 15.67 -14.10 9.03
C ASN A 221 15.46 -12.61 8.76
N ILE A 222 14.76 -11.94 9.68
CA ILE A 222 14.68 -10.49 9.73
C ILE A 222 16.07 -9.98 10.12
N GLU A 223 16.79 -9.49 9.12
CA GLU A 223 18.06 -8.82 9.38
C GLU A 223 17.78 -7.51 10.10
N LEU A 224 18.33 -7.38 11.30
CA LEU A 224 18.27 -6.13 12.05
C LEU A 224 19.05 -5.05 11.30
N PRO A 225 18.67 -3.77 11.43
CA PRO A 225 19.41 -2.68 10.82
C PRO A 225 20.88 -2.69 11.29
N PRO A 226 21.86 -2.44 10.39
CA PRO A 226 23.28 -2.49 10.73
C PRO A 226 23.66 -1.47 11.82
N GLU A 227 22.87 -0.42 12.01
CA GLU A 227 23.04 0.56 13.08
C GLU A 227 22.88 -0.06 14.48
N THR A 228 22.25 -1.24 14.61
CA THR A 228 22.26 -2.02 15.86
C THR A 228 23.66 -2.44 16.29
N ASP A 229 24.64 -2.50 15.38
CA ASP A 229 26.06 -2.72 15.70
C ASP A 229 26.69 -1.58 16.50
N GLN A 230 26.07 -0.41 16.50
CA GLN A 230 26.54 0.76 17.24
C GLN A 230 25.97 0.81 18.67
N ILE A 231 25.01 -0.05 19.01
CA ILE A 231 24.43 -0.13 20.35
C ILE A 231 25.37 -0.96 21.22
N ARG A 232 26.24 -0.28 21.97
CA ARG A 232 27.26 -0.93 22.81
C ARG A 232 26.70 -1.97 23.77
N SER A 233 25.52 -1.73 24.35
CA SER A 233 24.88 -2.62 25.32
C SER A 233 24.18 -3.84 24.71
N MET A 234 24.18 -3.96 23.38
CA MET A 234 23.47 -5.02 22.66
C MET A 234 24.46 -6.08 22.17
N SER A 235 24.55 -7.19 22.90
CA SER A 235 25.41 -8.33 22.53
C SER A 235 24.93 -9.01 21.25
N ALA A 236 25.80 -9.83 20.63
CA ALA A 236 25.46 -10.59 19.43
C ALA A 236 24.31 -11.58 19.71
N GLU A 237 24.30 -12.20 20.88
CA GLU A 237 23.25 -13.11 21.34
C GLU A 237 21.92 -12.36 21.51
N THR A 238 21.95 -11.15 22.07
CA THR A 238 20.74 -10.30 22.18
C THR A 238 20.21 -9.92 20.80
N LYS A 239 21.06 -9.60 19.82
CA LYS A 239 20.63 -9.33 18.44
C LYS A 239 19.98 -10.55 17.81
N GLN A 240 20.62 -11.71 17.96
CA GLN A 240 20.09 -12.96 17.43
C GLN A 240 18.71 -13.25 18.03
N LEU A 241 18.56 -13.10 19.34
CA LEU A 241 17.31 -13.31 20.04
C LEU A 241 16.20 -12.33 19.61
N ILE A 242 16.52 -11.07 19.35
CA ILE A 242 15.57 -10.09 18.79
C ILE A 242 15.14 -10.52 17.38
N SER A 243 16.10 -10.90 16.52
CA SER A 243 15.83 -11.37 15.15
C SER A 243 14.94 -12.63 15.16
N GLU A 244 15.27 -13.61 15.99
CA GLU A 244 14.49 -14.85 16.15
C GLU A 244 13.06 -14.59 16.64
N ALA A 245 12.87 -13.63 17.54
CA ALA A 245 11.54 -13.26 18.04
C ALA A 245 10.68 -12.61 16.95
N PHE A 246 11.22 -11.68 16.18
CA PHE A 246 10.52 -11.12 15.01
C PHE A 246 10.16 -12.23 14.00
N ASP A 247 11.10 -13.11 13.67
CA ASP A 247 10.87 -14.23 12.74
C ASP A 247 9.76 -15.16 13.23
N LYS A 248 9.80 -15.52 14.52
CA LYS A 248 8.80 -16.38 15.16
C LYS A 248 7.40 -15.78 15.02
N ILE A 249 7.23 -14.53 15.43
CA ILE A 249 5.91 -13.89 15.46
C ILE A 249 5.41 -13.58 14.04
N MET A 250 6.28 -13.04 13.17
CA MET A 250 5.95 -12.81 11.75
C MET A 250 5.77 -14.12 10.97
N GLY A 251 6.30 -15.25 11.47
CA GLY A 251 6.03 -16.60 10.96
C GLY A 251 4.62 -17.09 11.27
N MET A 252 4.05 -16.68 12.41
CA MET A 252 2.72 -17.08 12.87
C MET A 252 1.57 -16.28 12.22
N TYR A 253 1.84 -15.04 11.80
CA TYR A 253 0.83 -14.10 11.30
C TYR A 253 1.21 -13.51 9.93
N GLU A 254 0.21 -13.11 9.15
CA GLU A 254 0.40 -12.24 8.00
C GLU A 254 0.64 -10.80 8.50
N VAL A 255 1.91 -10.37 8.51
CA VAL A 255 2.35 -9.07 9.02
C VAL A 255 2.88 -8.20 7.89
N HIS A 256 2.32 -7.00 7.71
CA HIS A 256 2.81 -6.03 6.72
C HIS A 256 3.61 -4.89 7.38
N LEU A 257 4.86 -5.18 7.74
CA LEU A 257 5.82 -4.21 8.27
C LEU A 257 6.56 -3.48 7.14
N ASP A 258 6.52 -2.14 7.12
CA ASP A 258 7.19 -1.34 6.09
C ASP A 258 8.67 -1.10 6.42
N GLN A 259 8.96 -0.72 7.67
CA GLN A 259 10.30 -0.35 8.11
C GLN A 259 10.63 -0.92 9.49
N LEU A 260 11.87 -1.38 9.64
CA LEU A 260 12.51 -1.63 10.92
C LEU A 260 13.74 -0.71 10.95
N THR A 261 13.82 0.20 11.91
CA THR A 261 14.92 1.18 12.00
C THR A 261 15.57 1.16 13.37
N THR A 262 16.75 1.78 13.48
CA THR A 262 17.44 1.95 14.75
C THR A 262 17.80 3.42 14.93
N GLU A 263 17.20 4.04 15.94
CA GLU A 263 17.33 5.47 16.23
C GLU A 263 16.95 5.74 17.69
N PRO A 264 17.36 6.88 18.29
CA PRO A 264 16.97 7.21 19.65
C PRO A 264 15.48 7.54 19.71
N ILE A 265 14.79 6.92 20.66
CA ILE A 265 13.39 7.28 20.96
C ILE A 265 13.39 8.42 21.97
N TYR A 266 12.65 9.47 21.67
CA TYR A 266 12.46 10.62 22.55
C TYR A 266 11.12 10.52 23.28
N LYS A 267 11.08 11.08 24.49
CA LYS A 267 9.83 11.34 25.21
C LYS A 267 9.03 12.43 24.48
N GLU A 268 7.81 12.68 24.95
CA GLU A 268 6.91 13.72 24.40
C GLU A 268 7.55 15.12 24.33
N ASP A 269 8.54 15.41 25.17
CA ASP A 269 9.28 16.68 25.15
C ASP A 269 10.21 16.86 23.93
N GLY A 270 10.40 15.81 23.12
CA GLY A 270 11.24 15.79 21.93
C GLY A 270 12.74 15.98 22.20
N LYS A 271 13.18 15.95 23.47
CA LYS A 271 14.56 16.26 23.88
C LYS A 271 15.17 15.16 24.74
N THR A 272 14.35 14.54 25.59
CA THR A 272 14.80 13.53 26.54
C THR A 272 14.66 12.15 25.92
N ILE A 273 15.74 11.37 25.92
CA ILE A 273 15.71 9.99 25.42
C ILE A 273 14.89 9.10 26.38
N ALA A 274 13.97 8.31 25.82
CA ALA A 274 13.16 7.33 26.51
C ALA A 274 13.96 6.04 26.81
N LYS A 275 14.89 6.10 27.78
CA LYS A 275 15.81 4.98 28.13
C LYS A 275 15.14 3.71 28.67
N THR A 276 13.82 3.71 28.83
CA THR A 276 13.03 2.59 29.36
C THR A 276 12.27 1.81 28.29
N VAL A 277 12.23 2.30 27.06
CA VAL A 277 11.45 1.73 25.95
C VAL A 277 12.42 1.09 24.95
N PRO A 278 12.49 -0.26 24.84
CA PRO A 278 13.44 -0.91 23.95
C PRO A 278 13.02 -0.88 22.48
N PHE A 279 11.73 -1.03 22.21
CA PHE A 279 11.11 -1.01 20.90
C PHE A 279 9.90 -0.10 20.91
N GLN A 280 9.52 0.43 19.76
CA GLN A 280 8.29 1.20 19.64
C GLN A 280 7.76 1.20 18.20
N PHE A 281 6.48 0.92 18.03
CA PHE A 281 5.75 1.20 16.82
C PHE A 281 5.60 2.72 16.64
N GLN A 282 6.19 3.25 15.57
CA GLN A 282 6.11 4.65 15.20
C GLN A 282 5.46 4.76 13.81
N PRO A 283 4.16 5.08 13.73
CA PRO A 283 3.54 5.40 12.45
C PRO A 283 4.22 6.64 11.87
N ARG A 284 4.65 6.58 10.61
CA ARG A 284 5.27 7.72 9.92
C ARG A 284 4.42 8.15 8.74
N ARG A 285 4.35 9.45 8.53
CA ARG A 285 3.71 10.02 7.34
C ARG A 285 4.70 10.04 6.19
N GLY A 286 4.45 9.23 5.17
CA GLY A 286 5.24 9.25 3.95
C GLY A 286 4.96 10.49 3.08
N LYS A 287 5.74 10.65 2.00
CA LYS A 287 5.74 11.89 1.19
C LYS A 287 4.42 12.13 0.46
N ALA A 288 3.71 11.06 0.09
CA ALA A 288 2.39 11.13 -0.53
C ALA A 288 1.25 11.04 0.51
N GLY A 289 1.57 11.04 1.82
CA GLY A 289 0.61 10.89 2.90
C GLY A 289 0.25 9.44 3.24
N GLU A 290 0.97 8.48 2.66
CA GLU A 290 0.91 7.06 3.00
C GLU A 290 1.30 6.81 4.47
N LEU A 291 0.70 5.80 5.08
CA LEU A 291 1.09 5.29 6.39
C LEU A 291 2.28 4.35 6.22
N ILE A 292 3.42 4.76 6.77
CA ILE A 292 4.59 3.91 6.91
C ILE A 292 4.55 3.28 8.31
N LYS A 293 4.40 1.96 8.36
CA LYS A 293 4.41 1.16 9.59
C LYS A 293 5.85 0.86 9.97
N CYS A 294 6.39 1.63 10.90
CA CYS A 294 7.78 1.54 11.33
C CYS A 294 7.85 1.00 12.76
N ILE A 295 8.70 0.00 12.99
CA ILE A 295 9.16 -0.35 14.34
C ILE A 295 10.56 0.24 14.52
N VAL A 296 10.75 0.95 15.63
CA VAL A 296 12.03 1.55 16.00
C VAL A 296 12.67 0.71 17.10
N ILE A 297 13.90 0.27 16.87
CA ILE A 297 14.80 -0.26 17.90
C ILE A 297 15.51 0.94 18.54
N ASN A 298 15.30 1.15 19.84
CA ASN A 298 15.79 2.34 20.52
C ASN A 298 17.31 2.26 20.74
N SER A 299 18.09 3.05 20.01
CA SER A 299 19.54 3.11 20.20
C SER A 299 19.96 3.74 21.54
N GLY A 300 19.03 4.43 22.21
CA GLY A 300 19.21 5.00 23.54
C GLY A 300 18.83 4.07 24.70
N TYR A 301 18.33 2.87 24.42
CA TYR A 301 18.00 1.87 25.43
C TYR A 301 19.24 1.08 25.85
N ASP A 302 19.32 0.73 27.13
CA ASP A 302 20.37 -0.13 27.67
C ASP A 302 19.94 -1.60 27.65
N PHE A 303 20.50 -2.36 26.70
CA PHE A 303 20.22 -3.79 26.48
C PHE A 303 21.01 -4.73 27.42
N MET A 304 21.65 -4.18 28.46
CA MET A 304 22.21 -4.92 29.61
C MET A 304 23.40 -5.85 29.32
N ASP A 305 24.11 -5.64 28.20
CA ASP A 305 25.33 -6.35 27.76
C ASP A 305 25.21 -7.89 27.62
N SER A 306 24.12 -8.51 28.07
CA SER A 306 23.85 -9.94 28.02
C SER A 306 22.35 -10.24 28.03
N GLN A 307 21.96 -11.33 27.37
CA GLN A 307 20.59 -11.83 27.34
C GLN A 307 20.02 -12.08 28.75
N ALA A 308 20.82 -12.64 29.66
CA ALA A 308 20.35 -13.00 31.00
C ALA A 308 19.95 -11.76 31.83
N GLU A 309 20.74 -10.69 31.76
CA GLU A 309 20.42 -9.44 32.47
C GLU A 309 19.26 -8.69 31.81
N LEU A 310 19.17 -8.70 30.48
CA LEU A 310 18.00 -8.19 29.76
C LEU A 310 16.73 -8.94 30.20
N GLN A 311 16.76 -10.27 30.23
CA GLN A 311 15.64 -11.10 30.68
C GLN A 311 15.26 -10.80 32.14
N LYS A 312 16.23 -10.62 33.05
CA LYS A 312 15.95 -10.19 34.43
C LYS A 312 15.24 -8.84 34.50
N ARG A 313 15.62 -7.89 33.64
CA ARG A 313 14.96 -6.57 33.56
C ARG A 313 13.52 -6.70 33.07
N ILE A 314 13.28 -7.52 32.05
CA ILE A 314 11.94 -7.81 31.53
C ILE A 314 11.08 -8.46 32.64
N MET A 315 11.59 -9.51 33.26
CA MET A 315 10.90 -10.22 34.35
C MET A 315 10.61 -9.32 35.55
N ARG A 316 11.45 -8.32 35.84
CA ARG A 316 11.18 -7.35 36.91
C ARG A 316 9.93 -6.50 36.63
N ASN A 317 9.72 -6.09 35.37
CA ASN A 317 8.52 -5.34 34.98
C ASN A 317 7.29 -6.26 34.98
N PHE A 318 7.43 -7.46 34.43
CA PHE A 318 6.38 -8.48 34.43
C PHE A 318 5.91 -8.85 35.84
N ASN A 319 6.82 -9.19 36.76
CA ASN A 319 6.49 -9.59 38.13
C ASN A 319 5.83 -8.47 38.95
N LYS A 320 5.96 -7.21 38.52
CA LYS A 320 5.27 -6.06 39.12
C LYS A 320 3.88 -5.82 38.52
N GLY A 321 3.46 -6.61 37.53
CA GLY A 321 2.24 -6.38 36.74
C GLY A 321 2.35 -5.20 35.77
N ALA A 322 3.55 -4.60 35.62
CA ALA A 322 3.72 -3.39 34.83
C ALA A 322 3.51 -3.62 33.34
N LEU A 323 3.88 -4.80 32.83
CA LEU A 323 3.70 -5.22 31.43
C LEU A 323 3.22 -6.66 31.41
N ALA A 324 2.46 -7.04 30.39
CA ALA A 324 2.07 -8.43 30.12
C ALA A 324 3.23 -9.26 29.53
N SER A 325 4.31 -8.60 29.10
CA SER A 325 5.47 -9.24 28.48
C SER A 325 6.46 -9.81 29.50
N ASN A 326 6.63 -11.14 29.53
CA ASN A 326 7.62 -11.83 30.36
C ASN A 326 8.91 -12.23 29.61
N SER A 327 9.02 -11.89 28.33
CA SER A 327 10.12 -12.28 27.44
C SER A 327 10.32 -11.23 26.33
N ILE A 328 11.42 -11.33 25.57
CA ILE A 328 11.62 -10.50 24.38
C ILE A 328 10.50 -10.73 23.35
N ASP A 329 10.00 -11.97 23.26
CA ASP A 329 8.94 -12.35 22.33
C ASP A 329 7.67 -11.56 22.66
N GLY A 330 7.35 -11.42 23.95
CA GLY A 330 6.25 -10.57 24.39
C GLY A 330 6.42 -9.11 23.97
N LEU A 331 7.61 -8.54 24.20
CA LEU A 331 7.88 -7.14 23.85
C LEU A 331 7.79 -6.89 22.33
N ILE A 332 8.28 -7.82 21.52
CA ILE A 332 8.21 -7.70 20.05
C ILE A 332 6.79 -7.99 19.56
N ALA A 333 6.08 -8.91 20.21
CA ALA A 333 4.68 -9.20 19.91
C ALA A 333 3.82 -7.96 20.14
N HIS A 334 4.02 -7.23 21.24
CA HIS A 334 3.37 -5.96 21.50
C HIS A 334 3.49 -5.01 20.30
N GLU A 335 4.71 -4.76 19.81
CA GLU A 335 4.91 -3.85 18.67
C GLU A 335 4.34 -4.38 17.36
N ILE A 336 4.42 -5.70 17.14
CA ILE A 336 3.83 -6.33 15.96
C ILE A 336 2.29 -6.27 16.00
N ALA A 337 1.67 -6.34 17.18
CA ALA A 337 0.23 -6.18 17.30
C ALA A 337 -0.22 -4.80 16.81
N HIS A 338 0.51 -3.73 17.12
CA HIS A 338 0.24 -2.41 16.53
C HIS A 338 0.30 -2.45 15.01
N VAL A 339 1.34 -3.10 14.46
CA VAL A 339 1.45 -3.28 12.99
C VAL A 339 0.23 -4.01 12.42
N ILE A 340 -0.14 -5.17 12.98
CA ILE A 340 -1.25 -6.00 12.51
C ILE A 340 -2.58 -5.24 12.59
N THR A 341 -2.83 -4.55 13.71
CA THR A 341 -4.05 -3.76 13.94
C THR A 341 -4.25 -2.72 12.84
N PHE A 342 -3.17 -2.05 12.42
CA PHE A 342 -3.25 -0.96 11.44
C PHE A 342 -2.81 -1.35 10.01
N GLN A 343 -2.51 -2.62 9.73
CA GLN A 343 -1.85 -2.99 8.47
C GLN A 343 -2.71 -2.81 7.21
N ASP A 344 -4.03 -2.89 7.36
CA ASP A 344 -4.96 -2.67 6.24
C ASP A 344 -5.17 -1.16 5.95
N ILE A 345 -4.60 -0.27 6.78
CA ILE A 345 -4.68 1.19 6.60
C ILE A 345 -3.55 1.66 5.69
N VAL A 346 -3.93 2.38 4.63
CA VAL A 346 -3.01 2.86 3.59
C VAL A 346 -2.47 4.26 3.86
N THR A 347 -3.24 5.14 4.51
CA THR A 347 -2.87 6.56 4.68
C THR A 347 -2.64 6.93 6.14
N TYR A 348 -1.69 7.83 6.40
CA TYR A 348 -1.41 8.31 7.75
C TYR A 348 -2.63 9.01 8.37
N GLY A 349 -3.43 9.72 7.56
CA GLY A 349 -4.69 10.31 8.02
C GLY A 349 -5.72 9.25 8.44
N GLY A 350 -5.81 8.15 7.69
CA GLY A 350 -6.64 7.00 8.07
C GLY A 350 -6.21 6.38 9.40
N TYR A 351 -4.89 6.28 9.63
CA TYR A 351 -4.35 5.80 10.90
C TYR A 351 -4.80 6.68 12.07
N LEU A 352 -4.72 8.01 11.95
CA LEU A 352 -5.13 8.91 13.03
C LEU A 352 -6.62 8.77 13.39
N VAL A 353 -7.47 8.53 12.39
CA VAL A 353 -8.91 8.32 12.62
C VAL A 353 -9.15 6.97 13.28
N GLU A 354 -8.58 5.90 12.71
CA GLU A 354 -8.80 4.55 13.23
C GLU A 354 -8.21 4.38 14.63
N ASN A 355 -7.01 4.92 14.88
CA ASN A 355 -6.39 4.91 16.19
C ASN A 355 -7.28 5.60 17.24
N ARG A 356 -7.96 6.70 16.88
CA ARG A 356 -8.91 7.35 17.78
C ARG A 356 -10.14 6.48 18.05
N ILE A 357 -10.66 5.76 17.05
CA ILE A 357 -11.80 4.84 17.25
C ILE A 357 -11.37 3.67 18.14
N ILE A 358 -10.23 3.07 17.84
CA ILE A 358 -9.68 1.93 18.58
C ILE A 358 -9.30 2.33 20.01
N SER A 359 -8.84 3.56 20.24
CA SER A 359 -8.50 4.03 21.59
C SER A 359 -9.65 3.94 22.59
N GLU A 360 -10.91 3.96 22.13
CA GLU A 360 -12.10 3.82 22.98
C GLU A 360 -12.39 2.37 23.40
N ARG A 361 -11.71 1.38 22.81
CA ARG A 361 -11.93 -0.06 23.06
C ARG A 361 -11.08 -0.60 24.21
N VAL A 362 -11.19 0.04 25.37
CA VAL A 362 -10.38 -0.28 26.55
C VAL A 362 -10.89 -1.53 27.25
N VAL A 363 -9.96 -2.38 27.66
CA VAL A 363 -10.20 -3.56 28.53
C VAL A 363 -9.24 -3.48 29.70
N GLU A 364 -9.80 -3.43 30.91
CA GLU A 364 -9.02 -3.34 32.15
C GLU A 364 -8.43 -4.69 32.56
N GLY A 365 -7.32 -4.66 33.31
CA GLY A 365 -6.75 -5.82 33.98
C GLY A 365 -5.84 -6.69 33.10
N ILE A 366 -5.45 -6.20 31.92
CA ILE A 366 -4.47 -6.85 31.05
C ILE A 366 -3.04 -6.63 31.60
N SER A 367 -2.71 -5.38 31.90
CA SER A 367 -1.48 -4.97 32.58
C SER A 367 -1.66 -3.56 33.14
N THR A 368 -0.85 -3.18 34.13
CA THR A 368 -0.90 -1.81 34.67
C THR A 368 -0.57 -0.77 33.60
N TYR A 369 0.25 -1.11 32.60
CA TYR A 369 0.54 -0.22 31.49
C TYR A 369 -0.71 0.04 30.63
N ALA A 370 -1.41 -1.01 30.18
CA ALA A 370 -2.64 -0.85 29.40
C ALA A 370 -3.70 -0.03 30.18
N ASP A 371 -3.86 -0.34 31.48
CA ASP A 371 -4.83 0.36 32.34
C ASP A 371 -4.49 1.86 32.50
N ILE A 372 -3.20 2.21 32.64
CA ILE A 372 -2.76 3.61 32.77
C ILE A 372 -2.88 4.36 31.44
N MET A 373 -2.50 3.72 30.33
CA MET A 373 -2.58 4.34 29.01
C MET A 373 -4.01 4.61 28.60
N ASN A 374 -4.95 3.77 29.05
CA ASN A 374 -6.39 3.90 28.76
C ASN A 374 -6.63 4.07 27.24
N ASP A 375 -5.94 3.23 26.46
CA ASP A 375 -5.96 3.23 25.01
C ASP A 375 -6.18 1.80 24.50
N GLY A 376 -7.26 1.57 23.76
CA GLY A 376 -7.60 0.25 23.25
C GLY A 376 -6.55 -0.37 22.31
N ALA A 377 -5.71 0.40 21.63
CA ALA A 377 -4.60 -0.15 20.84
C ALA A 377 -3.53 -0.76 21.74
N GLU A 378 -3.25 -0.13 22.89
CA GLU A 378 -2.37 -0.69 23.92
C GLU A 378 -2.99 -1.91 24.61
N CYS A 379 -4.32 -1.94 24.82
CA CYS A 379 -5.02 -3.14 25.29
C CYS A 379 -4.85 -4.32 24.30
N ILE A 380 -5.03 -4.08 23.00
CA ILE A 380 -4.82 -5.12 21.97
C ILE A 380 -3.37 -5.61 21.99
N ALA A 381 -2.40 -4.69 22.04
CA ALA A 381 -0.98 -5.00 22.01
C ALA A 381 -0.53 -5.81 23.24
N GLU A 382 -0.94 -5.38 24.44
CA GLU A 382 -0.64 -6.09 25.69
C GLU A 382 -1.36 -7.44 25.78
N ALA A 383 -2.60 -7.56 25.31
CA ALA A 383 -3.31 -8.83 25.26
C ALA A 383 -2.62 -9.83 24.31
N PHE A 384 -2.12 -9.34 23.17
CA PHE A 384 -1.39 -10.17 22.23
C PHE A 384 -0.04 -10.61 22.81
N ALA A 385 0.68 -9.70 23.46
CA ALA A 385 1.92 -10.01 24.17
C ALA A 385 1.70 -11.07 25.27
N ALA A 386 0.63 -10.94 26.06
CA ALA A 386 0.24 -11.91 27.08
C ALA A 386 0.02 -13.30 26.47
N ARG A 387 -0.68 -13.38 25.34
CA ARG A 387 -0.94 -14.64 24.64
C ARG A 387 0.34 -15.28 24.08
N ILE A 388 1.24 -14.50 23.48
CA ILE A 388 2.54 -14.99 23.04
C ILE A 388 3.40 -15.48 24.22
N CYS A 389 3.27 -14.83 25.38
CA CYS A 389 3.92 -15.23 26.63
C CYS A 389 3.25 -16.43 27.34
N GLY A 390 2.16 -16.98 26.79
CA GLY A 390 1.43 -18.12 27.36
C GLY A 390 0.62 -17.78 28.62
N LEU A 391 0.26 -16.51 28.81
CA LEU A 391 -0.53 -16.05 29.94
C LEU A 391 -2.03 -16.14 29.64
N PRO A 392 -2.88 -16.33 30.67
CA PRO A 392 -4.32 -16.24 30.50
C PRO A 392 -4.73 -14.82 30.13
N ILE A 393 -5.75 -14.71 29.27
CA ILE A 393 -6.37 -13.45 28.87
C ILE A 393 -7.89 -13.55 29.10
N SER A 394 -8.54 -12.43 29.41
CA SER A 394 -9.99 -12.40 29.64
C SER A 394 -10.78 -12.63 28.34
N GLU A 395 -12.08 -12.91 28.46
CA GLU A 395 -12.95 -13.08 27.28
C GLU A 395 -13.04 -11.78 26.45
N GLU A 396 -13.05 -10.62 27.11
CA GLU A 396 -13.08 -9.31 26.46
C GLU A 396 -11.78 -9.03 25.70
N ALA A 397 -10.63 -9.34 26.32
CA ALA A 397 -9.33 -9.22 25.67
C ALA A 397 -9.21 -10.22 24.49
N GLN A 398 -9.72 -11.45 24.65
CA GLN A 398 -9.76 -12.43 23.56
C GLN A 398 -10.63 -11.94 22.39
N ALA A 399 -11.78 -11.32 22.65
CA ALA A 399 -12.63 -10.77 21.60
C ALA A 399 -11.93 -9.66 20.79
N LEU A 400 -11.13 -8.81 21.44
CA LEU A 400 -10.29 -7.84 20.74
C LEU A 400 -9.25 -8.53 19.84
N LEU A 401 -8.59 -9.57 20.35
CA LEU A 401 -7.62 -10.32 19.57
C LEU A 401 -8.25 -11.04 18.39
N ASP A 402 -9.44 -11.61 18.54
CA ASP A 402 -10.15 -12.27 17.46
C ASP A 402 -10.48 -11.31 16.31
N GLU A 403 -10.92 -10.11 16.66
CA GLU A 403 -11.29 -9.08 15.70
C GLU A 403 -10.07 -8.49 14.97
N PHE A 404 -9.01 -8.12 15.68
CA PHE A 404 -7.90 -7.37 15.08
C PHE A 404 -6.73 -8.26 14.65
N ILE A 405 -6.43 -9.31 15.40
CA ILE A 405 -5.18 -10.07 15.26
C ILE A 405 -5.41 -11.46 14.64
N GLU A 406 -6.30 -12.29 15.19
CA GLU A 406 -6.43 -13.70 14.77
C GLU A 406 -6.94 -13.86 13.35
N ARG A 407 -7.67 -12.89 12.82
CA ARG A 407 -8.05 -12.85 11.40
C ARG A 407 -6.86 -12.84 10.43
N LYS A 408 -5.65 -12.52 10.91
CA LYS A 408 -4.40 -12.53 10.13
C LYS A 408 -3.50 -13.72 10.47
N ARG A 409 -3.97 -14.68 11.27
CA ARG A 409 -3.18 -15.87 11.61
C ARG A 409 -2.98 -16.74 10.38
N LYS A 410 -1.76 -17.21 10.16
CA LYS A 410 -1.46 -18.16 9.08
C LYS A 410 -1.98 -19.53 9.46
N HIS A 411 -2.78 -20.13 8.58
CA HIS A 411 -3.11 -21.55 8.66
C HIS A 411 -2.01 -22.33 7.96
N GLY A 412 -1.34 -23.22 8.71
CA GLY A 412 -0.21 -24.03 8.25
C GLY A 412 -0.61 -25.13 7.28
#